data_AF-A0A9D6Q285-F1
#
_entry.id   AF-A0A9D6Q285-F1
#
_cell.length_a   1.000
_cell.length_b   1.000
_cell.length_c   1.000
_cell.angle_alpha   90.00
_cell.angle_beta   90.00
_cell.angle_gamma   90.00
#
_symmetry.space_group_name_H-M   'P 1'
#
loop_
_entity.id
_entity.type
_entity.pdbx_description
1 polymer ?
#
loop_
_entity_poly.entity_id
_entity_poly.type
_entity_poly.pdbx_seq_one_letter_code
_entity_poly.pdbx_strand_id
1 'polypeptide(L)' 'VVRPKLLDSTAAGAAYLAGITVGLWRPKDIMAMQAVERIFRPAMPLKAAQARYAGWQKAVRQTMT' A
#
# COMPACT_ATOMS: atom_id res chain seq x y z
N VAL A 1 -4.94 -0.85 -6.79
CA VAL A 1 -4.24 -1.18 -5.51
C VAL A 1 -3.50 -2.48 -5.70
N VAL A 2 -2.24 -2.58 -5.25
CA VAL A 2 -1.46 -3.83 -5.29
C VAL A 2 -1.29 -4.32 -3.86
N ARG A 3 -1.64 -5.58 -3.60
CA ARG A 3 -1.38 -6.25 -2.33
C ARG A 3 -0.13 -7.14 -2.47
N PRO A 4 0.93 -6.88 -1.71
CA PRO A 4 2.12 -7.72 -1.70
C PRO A 4 1.83 -9.06 -1.02
N LYS A 5 2.64 -10.07 -1.34
CA LYS A 5 2.61 -11.39 -0.68
C LYS A 5 3.16 -11.35 0.73
N LEU A 6 4.13 -10.47 0.99
CA LEU A 6 4.63 -10.19 2.32
C LEU A 6 3.73 -9.13 2.98
N LEU A 7 2.93 -9.55 3.95
CA LEU A 7 1.89 -8.70 4.55
C LEU A 7 2.46 -7.72 5.59
N ASP A 8 3.48 -8.13 6.35
CA ASP A 8 4.13 -7.25 7.33
C ASP A 8 5.30 -6.49 6.69
N SER A 9 4.95 -5.38 6.01
CA SER A 9 5.93 -4.48 5.40
C SER A 9 6.80 -3.75 6.43
N THR A 10 6.37 -3.65 7.69
CA THR A 10 7.11 -2.95 8.75
C THR A 10 8.29 -3.79 9.21
N ALA A 11 8.03 -5.04 9.61
CA ALA A 11 9.08 -5.97 10.01
C ALA A 11 10.03 -6.26 8.84
N ALA A 12 9.50 -6.41 7.63
CA ALA A 12 10.28 -6.59 6.42
C ALA A 12 11.25 -5.42 6.17
N GLY A 13 10.77 -4.17 6.30
CA GLY A 13 11.59 -2.98 6.13
C GLY A 13 12.76 -2.93 7.12
N ALA A 14 12.51 -3.23 8.40
CA ALA A 14 13.56 -3.31 9.41
C ALA A 14 14.59 -4.41 9.09
N ALA A 15 14.12 -5.59 8.67
CA ALA A 15 14.99 -6.70 8.29
C ALA A 15 15.85 -6.37 7.06
N TYR A 16 15.29 -5.72 6.04
CA TYR A 16 16.03 -5.30 4.85
C TYR A 16 17.12 -4.29 5.19
N LEU A 17 16.83 -3.30 6.03
CA LEU A 17 17.83 -2.33 6.47
C LEU A 17 18.97 -3.02 7.21
N ALA A 18 18.67 -3.84 8.22
CA ALA A 18 19.68 -4.57 8.98
C ALA A 18 20.53 -5.48 8.07
N GLY A 19 19.88 -6.23 7.17
CA GLY A 19 20.56 -7.14 6.24
C GLY A 19 21.46 -6.43 5.23
N ILE A 20 21.08 -5.23 4.76
CA ILE A 20 21.96 -4.42 3.91
C ILE A 20 23.16 -3.92 4.70
N THR A 21 22.97 -3.43 5.93
CA THR A 21 24.05 -2.90 6.77
C THR A 21 25.12 -3.95 7.06
N VAL A 22 24.74 -5.22 7.29
CA VAL A 22 25.69 -6.31 7.56
C VAL A 22 26.19 -7.00 6.29
N GLY A 23 25.81 -6.52 5.11
CA GLY A 23 26.25 -7.06 3.82
C GLY A 23 25.59 -8.39 3.40
N LEU A 24 24.50 -8.79 4.07
CA LEU A 24 23.73 -9.99 3.70
C LEU A 24 23.01 -9.82 2.35
N TRP A 25 22.53 -8.60 2.06
CA TRP A 25 21.86 -8.26 0.82
C TRP A 25 22.38 -6.93 0.26
N ARG A 26 22.33 -6.77 -1.06
CA ARG A 26 22.52 -5.48 -1.72
C ARG A 26 21.17 -4.81 -1.92
N PRO A 27 21.10 -3.48 -2.06
CA PRO A 27 19.83 -2.77 -2.31
C PRO A 27 19.01 -3.33 -3.48
N LYS A 28 19.67 -3.80 -4.54
CA LYS A 28 18.99 -4.41 -5.70
C LYS A 28 18.33 -5.77 -5.41
N ASP A 29 18.83 -6.50 -4.42
CA ASP A 29 18.34 -7.84 -4.09
C ASP A 29 16.95 -7.74 -3.42
N ILE A 30 16.63 -6.60 -2.76
CA ILE A 30 15.33 -6.34 -2.12
C ILE A 30 14.19 -6.28 -3.14
N MET A 31 14.43 -5.73 -4.34
CA MET A 31 13.39 -5.64 -5.37
C MET A 31 12.91 -7.03 -5.82
N ALA A 32 13.80 -8.02 -5.83
CA ALA A 32 13.44 -9.40 -6.17
C ALA A 32 12.57 -10.08 -5.09
N MET A 33 12.61 -9.57 -3.85
CA MET A 33 11.83 -10.11 -2.73
C MET A 33 10.39 -9.58 -2.68
N GLN A 34 10.08 -8.50 -3.43
CA GLN A 34 8.76 -7.87 -3.45
C GLN A 34 7.78 -8.62 -4.37
N ALA A 35 7.35 -9.80 -3.95
CA ALA A 35 6.34 -10.57 -4.67
C ALA A 35 4.94 -9.96 -4.54
N VAL A 36 4.21 -9.89 -5.65
CA VAL A 36 2.81 -9.45 -5.69
C VAL A 36 1.88 -10.63 -5.47
N GLU A 37 0.94 -10.51 -4.54
CA GLU A 37 -0.11 -11.51 -4.33
C GLU A 37 -1.33 -11.19 -5.20
N ARG A 38 -1.80 -9.94 -5.17
CA ARG A 38 -3.03 -9.55 -5.87
C ARG A 38 -2.99 -8.12 -6.38
N ILE A 39 -3.47 -7.93 -7.60
CA ILE A 39 -3.69 -6.60 -8.19
C ILE A 39 -5.20 -6.35 -8.25
N PHE A 40 -5.64 -5.30 -7.57
CA PHE A 40 -7.02 -4.83 -7.59
C PHE A 40 -7.16 -3.71 -8.61
N ARG A 41 -8.05 -3.93 -9.58
CA ARG A 41 -8.43 -2.94 -10.58
C ARG A 41 -9.73 -2.24 -10.17
N PRO A 42 -9.89 -0.94 -10.45
CA PRO A 42 -11.14 -0.25 -10.22
C PRO A 42 -12.27 -0.92 -11.00
N ALA A 43 -13.32 -1.37 -10.30
CA ALA A 43 -14.50 -1.96 -10.92
C ALA A 43 -15.71 -1.00 -10.93
N MET A 44 -15.63 0.10 -10.17
CA MET A 44 -16.70 1.09 -10.06
C MET A 44 -16.53 2.20 -11.12
N PRO A 45 -17.62 2.60 -11.81
CA PRO A 45 -17.57 3.76 -12.69
C PRO A 45 -17.14 5.04 -11.96
N LEU A 46 -16.32 5.86 -12.62
CA LEU A 46 -15.73 7.06 -12.02
C LEU A 46 -16.79 8.01 -11.42
N LYS A 47 -17.89 8.25 -12.15
CA LYS A 47 -19.00 9.11 -11.68
C LYS A 47 -19.60 8.60 -10.35
N ALA A 48 -19.74 7.28 -10.22
CA ALA A 48 -20.29 6.66 -9.01
C ALA A 48 -19.30 6.70 -7.84
N ALA A 49 -17.99 6.65 -8.10
CA ALA A 49 -16.95 6.83 -7.10
C ALA A 49 -16.91 8.28 -6.60
N GLN A 50 -17.00 9.25 -7.50
CA GLN A 50 -17.03 10.69 -7.19
C GLN A 50 -18.23 11.07 -6.33
N ALA A 51 -19.42 10.56 -6.66
CA ALA A 51 -20.63 10.82 -5.86
C ALA A 51 -20.49 10.30 -4.41
N ARG A 52 -19.96 9.08 -4.23
CA ARG A 52 -19.69 8.52 -2.89
C ARG A 52 -18.66 9.34 -2.12
N TYR A 53 -17.59 9.75 -2.79
CA TYR A 53 -16.55 10.58 -2.17
C TYR A 53 -17.09 11.94 -1.74
N ALA A 54 -17.90 12.61 -2.57
CA ALA A 54 -18.54 13.88 -2.22
C ALA A 54 -19.47 13.74 -1.00
N GLY A 55 -20.21 12.63 -0.92
CA GLY A 55 -21.03 12.29 0.25
C GLY A 55 -20.18 12.11 1.53
N TRP A 56 -19.08 11.35 1.44
CA TRP A 56 -18.14 11.20 2.56
C TRP A 56 -17.55 12.55 3.01
N GLN A 57 -17.12 13.41 2.08
CA GLN A 57 -16.60 14.73 2.41
C GLN A 57 -17.65 15.61 3.11
N LYS A 58 -18.91 15.53 2.69
CA LYS A 58 -20.02 16.22 3.37
C LYS A 58 -20.15 15.71 4.81
N ALA A 59 -20.14 14.40 5.03
CA ALA A 59 -20.25 13.80 6.36
C ALA A 59 -19.07 14.22 7.27
N VAL A 60 -17.83 14.19 6.78
CA VAL A 60 -16.65 14.64 7.55
C VAL A 60 -16.77 16.11 7.95
N ARG A 61 -17.25 16.99 7.06
CA ARG A 61 -17.47 18.40 7.42
C ARG A 61 -18.48 18.58 8.55
N GLN A 62 -19.49 17.72 8.64
CA GLN A 62 -20.52 17.78 9.69
C GLN A 62 -20.02 17.31 11.06
N THR A 63 -18.86 16.63 11.13
CA THR A 63 -18.25 16.23 12.40
C THR A 63 -17.20 17.22 12.91
N MET A 64 -16.96 18.30 12.17
CA MET A 64 -15.93 19.31 12.48
C MET A 64 -16.52 20.63 13.02
N THR A 65 -17.82 20.61 13.30
CA THR A 65 -18.60 21.68 13.94
C THR A 65 -19.11 21.19 15.26
#